data_AF-A0A2E0WKV2-F1
#
_entry.id   AF-A0A2E0WKV2-F1
#
_cell.length_a   1.000
_cell.length_b   1.000
_cell.length_c   1.000
_cell.angle_alpha   90.00
_cell.angle_beta   90.00
_cell.angle_gamma   90.00
#
_symmetry.space_group_name_H-M   'P 1'
#
loop_
_entity.id
_entity.type
_entity.pdbx_description
1 polymer ?
#
loop_
_entity_poly.entity_id
_entity_poly.type
_entity_poly.pdbx_seq_one_letter_code
_entity_poly.pdbx_strand_id
1 'polypeptide(L)'
;MPDSELMRLAESLQREQAEYRLSAPPGETEARFEFIGRFDQAPVIWEARLRALGSGQCEQYIEIGPAAGQRRRLTVGLALDRIDPPAILKTVIMIRNYKRLREGRHEWRV
;
A
#
# COMPACT_ATOMS: atom_id res chain seq x y z
N MET A 1 -10.99 -20.54 -17.93
CA MET A 1 -9.74 -20.04 -17.33
C MET A 1 -10.09 -18.70 -16.70
N PRO A 2 -10.41 -18.61 -15.41
CA PRO A 2 -11.09 -17.42 -14.92
C PRO A 2 -10.10 -16.27 -14.76
N ASP A 3 -10.50 -15.11 -15.27
CA ASP A 3 -9.81 -13.82 -15.16
C ASP A 3 -9.36 -13.53 -13.74
N SER A 4 -8.07 -13.70 -13.48
CA SER A 4 -7.49 -13.38 -12.17
C SER A 4 -7.69 -11.89 -11.87
N GLU A 5 -8.11 -11.55 -10.64
CA GLU A 5 -8.27 -10.15 -10.20
C GLU A 5 -7.00 -9.33 -10.45
N LEU A 6 -5.85 -9.98 -10.30
CA LEU A 6 -4.55 -9.38 -10.56
C LEU A 6 -4.41 -8.90 -12.01
N MET A 7 -4.84 -9.68 -13.00
CA MET A 7 -4.80 -9.27 -14.40
C MET A 7 -5.71 -8.08 -14.68
N ARG A 8 -6.94 -8.09 -14.14
CA ARG A 8 -7.89 -6.97 -14.31
C ARG A 8 -7.35 -5.67 -13.71
N LEU A 9 -6.71 -5.74 -12.54
CA LEU A 9 -6.07 -4.58 -11.94
C LEU A 9 -4.84 -4.15 -12.76
N ALA A 10 -4.01 -5.09 -13.23
CA ALA A 10 -2.84 -4.78 -14.04
C ALA A 10 -3.21 -4.04 -15.33
N GLU A 11 -4.25 -4.50 -16.03
CA GLU A 11 -4.75 -3.85 -17.25
C GLU A 11 -5.28 -2.44 -17.00
N SER A 12 -6.02 -2.22 -15.90
CA SER A 12 -6.52 -0.90 -15.49
C SER A 12 -5.34 0.05 -15.21
N LEU A 13 -4.39 -0.39 -14.39
CA LEU A 13 -3.20 0.40 -14.04
C LEU A 13 -2.35 0.74 -15.27
N GLN A 14 -2.17 -0.21 -16.19
CA GLN A 14 -1.42 0.02 -17.43
C GLN A 14 -2.14 1.01 -18.35
N ARG A 15 -3.46 0.88 -18.51
CA ARG A 15 -4.27 1.80 -19.34
C ARG A 15 -4.22 3.23 -18.84
N GLU A 16 -4.27 3.40 -17.52
CA GLU A 16 -4.25 4.70 -16.85
C GLU A 16 -2.82 5.24 -16.64
N GLN A 17 -1.79 4.46 -16.99
CA GLN A 17 -0.38 4.74 -16.69
C GLN A 17 -0.17 5.09 -15.21
N ALA A 18 -0.87 4.38 -14.33
CA ALA A 18 -0.91 4.62 -12.90
C ALA A 18 -0.22 3.49 -12.13
N GLU A 19 0.46 3.85 -11.04
CA GLU A 19 1.15 2.89 -10.17
C GLU A 19 0.24 2.25 -9.12
N TYR A 20 -0.89 2.90 -8.84
CA TYR A 20 -1.90 2.50 -7.88
C TYR A 20 -3.27 3.04 -8.31
N ARG A 21 -4.33 2.47 -7.75
CA ARG A 21 -5.71 2.94 -7.91
C ARG A 21 -6.27 3.33 -6.56
N LEU A 22 -6.79 4.55 -6.46
CA LEU A 22 -7.50 5.00 -5.27
C LEU A 22 -8.83 4.25 -5.14
N SER A 23 -9.10 3.68 -3.96
CA SER A 23 -10.39 3.05 -3.67
C SER A 23 -11.47 4.09 -3.33
N ALA A 24 -11.04 5.27 -2.87
CA ALA A 24 -11.86 6.45 -2.60
C ALA A 24 -10.96 7.70 -2.71
N PRO A 25 -11.53 8.91 -2.85
CA PRO A 25 -10.76 10.14 -2.74
C PRO A 25 -9.94 10.15 -1.44
N PRO A 26 -8.64 10.50 -1.46
CA PRO A 26 -7.83 10.56 -0.25
C PRO A 26 -8.39 11.62 0.69
N GLY A 27 -8.58 11.26 1.95
CA GLY A 27 -8.81 12.23 3.02
C GLY A 27 -7.50 12.88 3.43
N GLU A 28 -7.58 13.89 4.30
CA GLU A 28 -6.39 14.60 4.77
C GLU A 28 -5.43 13.69 5.54
N THR A 29 -5.94 12.79 6.38
CA THR A 29 -5.13 11.93 7.26
C THR A 29 -5.17 10.45 6.90
N GLU A 30 -6.00 10.07 5.93
CA GLU A 30 -6.16 8.67 5.49
C GLU A 30 -6.41 8.56 3.99
N ALA A 31 -5.69 7.63 3.34
CA ALA A 31 -5.96 7.22 1.96
C ALA A 31 -6.06 5.70 1.86
N ARG A 32 -6.98 5.23 1.01
CA ARG A 32 -7.15 3.83 0.66
C ARG A 32 -6.91 3.65 -0.81
N PHE A 33 -6.03 2.73 -1.15
CA PHE A 33 -5.62 2.47 -2.52
C PHE A 33 -5.18 1.03 -2.66
N GLU A 34 -5.17 0.57 -3.90
CA GLU A 34 -4.67 -0.74 -4.25
C GLU A 34 -3.62 -0.67 -5.34
N PHE A 35 -2.64 -1.56 -5.27
CA PHE A 35 -1.58 -1.66 -6.26
C PHE A 35 -1.04 -3.08 -6.32
N ILE A 36 -0.39 -3.40 -7.44
CA ILE A 36 0.26 -4.69 -7.61
C ILE A 36 1.68 -4.60 -7.06
N GLY A 37 2.03 -5.60 -6.24
CA GLY A 37 3.37 -5.79 -5.71
C GLY A 37 3.69 -7.26 -5.56
N ARG A 38 4.71 -7.56 -4.75
CA ARG A 38 5.10 -8.92 -4.42
C ARG A 38 5.11 -9.11 -2.90
N PHE A 39 4.72 -10.29 -2.46
CA PHE A 39 4.90 -10.77 -1.10
C PHE A 39 5.40 -12.21 -1.17
N ASP A 40 6.52 -12.50 -0.52
CA ASP A 40 7.18 -13.82 -0.57
C ASP A 40 7.37 -14.34 -2.02
N GLN A 41 7.88 -13.47 -2.91
CA GLN A 41 8.05 -13.71 -4.35
C GLN A 41 6.76 -13.94 -5.17
N ALA A 42 5.59 -14.08 -4.53
CA ALA A 42 4.31 -14.18 -5.21
C ALA A 42 3.73 -12.79 -5.54
N PRO A 43 3.14 -12.59 -6.72
CA PRO A 43 2.45 -11.36 -7.04
C PRO A 43 1.14 -11.26 -6.25
N VAL A 44 0.88 -10.10 -5.64
CA VAL A 44 -0.31 -9.84 -4.82
C VAL A 44 -0.90 -8.48 -5.15
N ILE A 45 -2.20 -8.34 -4.89
CA ILE A 45 -2.89 -7.05 -4.82
C ILE A 45 -2.78 -6.57 -3.38
N TRP A 46 -2.11 -5.45 -3.17
CA TRP A 46 -2.09 -4.80 -1.86
C TRP A 46 -3.36 -3.98 -1.69
N GLU A 47 -4.16 -4.27 -0.67
CA GLU A 47 -5.22 -3.40 -0.18
C GLU A 47 -4.63 -2.49 0.89
N ALA A 48 -4.16 -1.33 0.45
CA ALA A 48 -3.34 -0.43 1.26
C ALA A 48 -4.17 0.67 1.94
N ARG A 49 -3.83 0.94 3.19
CA ARG A 49 -4.29 2.08 3.98
C ARG A 49 -3.07 2.87 4.41
N LEU A 50 -2.91 4.10 3.91
CA LEU A 50 -1.91 5.03 4.41
C LEU A 50 -2.56 5.93 5.46
N ARG A 51 -1.86 6.13 6.59
CA ARG A 51 -2.27 7.00 7.69
C ARG A 51 -1.20 8.05 7.98
N ALA A 52 -1.62 9.30 8.05
CA ALA A 52 -0.81 10.40 8.56
C ALA A 52 -0.86 10.36 10.10
N LEU A 53 0.30 10.26 10.76
CA LEU A 53 0.41 10.20 12.22
C LEU A 53 0.64 11.58 12.88
N GLY A 54 0.83 12.62 12.06
CA GLY A 54 1.31 13.94 12.47
C GLY A 54 2.83 14.08 12.32
N SER A 55 3.31 15.31 12.18
CA SER A 55 4.74 15.66 12.04
C SER A 55 5.58 15.56 13.33
N GLY A 56 5.03 15.01 14.40
CA GLY A 56 5.74 14.80 15.66
C GLY A 56 6.67 13.57 15.64
N GLN A 57 7.32 13.32 16.78
CA GLN A 57 8.01 12.05 17.00
C GLN A 57 6.98 10.92 17.19
N CYS A 58 6.53 10.36 16.07
CA CYS A 58 5.61 9.24 16.03
C CYS A 58 6.32 7.97 15.56
N GLU A 59 5.94 6.83 16.13
CA GLU A 59 6.42 5.53 15.67
C GLU A 59 5.75 5.21 14.34
N GLN A 60 6.57 5.19 13.30
CA GLN A 60 6.13 4.82 11.96
C GLN A 60 6.02 3.31 11.89
N TYR A 61 5.09 2.81 11.08
CA TYR A 61 4.87 1.38 11.01
C TYR A 61 4.40 0.90 9.63
N ILE A 62 4.71 -0.35 9.35
CA ILE A 62 4.11 -1.17 8.30
C ILE A 62 3.46 -2.35 9.00
N GLU A 63 2.16 -2.52 8.80
CA GLU A 63 1.41 -3.67 9.26
C GLU A 63 0.92 -4.44 8.04
N ILE A 64 1.31 -5.71 7.95
CA ILE A 64 0.83 -6.63 6.93
C ILE A 64 -0.19 -7.55 7.59
N GLY A 65 -1.43 -7.46 7.11
CA GLY A 65 -2.53 -8.30 7.55
C GLY A 65 -2.65 -9.60 6.75
N PRO A 66 -3.70 -10.38 7.03
CA PRO A 66 -3.92 -11.67 6.38
C PRO A 66 -4.18 -11.51 4.87
N ALA A 67 -3.91 -12.58 4.13
CA ALA A 67 -4.30 -12.70 2.73
C ALA A 67 -5.77 -13.13 2.58
N ALA A 68 -6.43 -12.64 1.53
CA ALA A 68 -7.73 -13.06 1.07
C ALA A 68 -7.64 -13.33 -0.45
N GLY A 69 -7.34 -14.58 -0.82
CA GLY A 69 -7.05 -14.93 -2.21
C GLY A 69 -5.79 -14.22 -2.71
N GLN A 70 -5.93 -13.43 -3.79
CA GLN A 70 -4.83 -12.63 -4.36
C GLN A 70 -4.61 -11.29 -3.66
N ARG A 71 -5.52 -10.90 -2.76
CA ARG A 71 -5.47 -9.64 -2.01
C ARG A 71 -4.76 -9.84 -0.68
N ARG A 72 -4.05 -8.81 -0.22
CA ARG A 72 -3.44 -8.78 1.11
C ARG A 72 -3.55 -7.39 1.71
N ARG A 73 -3.93 -7.33 2.98
CA ARG A 73 -4.07 -6.06 3.71
C ARG A 73 -2.71 -5.49 4.04
N LEU A 74 -2.59 -4.18 3.86
CA LEU A 74 -1.42 -3.40 4.22
C LEU A 74 -1.87 -2.10 4.89
N THR A 75 -1.34 -1.82 6.08
CA THR A 75 -1.48 -0.50 6.72
C THR A 75 -0.11 0.11 6.89
N VAL A 76 0.06 1.36 6.47
CA VAL A 76 1.30 2.12 6.65
C VAL A 76 0.98 3.39 7.43
N GLY A 77 1.64 3.59 8.56
CA GLY A 77 1.60 4.84 9.32
C GLY A 77 2.90 5.59 9.14
N LEU A 78 2.83 6.81 8.62
CA LEU A 78 3.99 7.68 8.40
C LEU A 78 3.87 8.98 9.21
N ALA A 79 5.01 9.53 9.62
CA ALA A 79 5.09 10.83 10.29
C ALA A 79 4.88 11.96 9.27
N LEU A 80 3.62 12.18 8.91
CA LEU A 80 3.15 13.16 7.94
C LEU A 80 1.95 13.89 8.55
N ASP A 81 1.79 15.18 8.24
CA ASP A 81 0.59 15.94 8.65
C ASP A 81 -0.60 15.65 7.74
N ARG A 82 -0.33 15.41 6.45
CA ARG A 82 -1.36 15.14 5.45
C ARG A 82 -0.92 14.11 4.43
N ILE A 83 -1.89 13.44 3.82
CA ILE A 83 -1.68 12.54 2.70
C ILE A 83 -1.93 13.27 1.39
N ASP A 84 -0.96 13.13 0.49
CA ASP A 84 -1.04 13.62 -0.87
C ASP A 84 -0.62 12.51 -1.87
N PRO A 85 -0.87 12.69 -3.17
CA PRO A 85 -0.47 11.71 -4.18
C PRO A 85 1.05 11.37 -4.16
N PRO A 86 1.97 12.32 -3.94
CA PRO A 86 3.40 12.00 -3.74
C PRO A 86 3.67 11.05 -2.57
N ALA A 87 3.00 11.21 -1.41
CA ALA A 87 3.17 10.33 -0.25
C ALA A 87 2.67 8.90 -0.54
N ILE A 88 1.55 8.77 -1.26
CA ILE A 88 1.02 7.48 -1.69
C ILE A 88 2.02 6.79 -2.64
N LEU A 89 2.52 7.51 -3.65
CA LEU A 89 3.48 6.95 -4.61
C LEU A 89 4.78 6.51 -3.93
N LYS A 90 5.34 7.32 -3.01
CA LYS A 90 6.50 6.93 -2.21
C LYS A 90 6.24 5.66 -1.41
N THR A 91 5.04 5.52 -0.84
CA THR A 91 4.63 4.32 -0.11
C THR A 91 4.60 3.08 -1.02
N VAL A 92 4.02 3.20 -2.23
CA VAL A 92 3.99 2.11 -3.23
C VAL A 92 5.42 1.67 -3.59
N ILE A 93 6.30 2.63 -3.91
CA ILE A 93 7.69 2.36 -4.26
C ILE A 93 8.43 1.71 -3.09
N MET A 94 8.26 2.22 -1.87
CA MET A 94 8.86 1.67 -0.67
C MET A 94 8.46 0.21 -0.48
N ILE A 95 7.16 -0.10 -0.52
CA ILE A 95 6.65 -1.45 -0.28
C ILE A 95 7.14 -2.43 -1.35
N ARG A 96 7.15 -2.03 -2.63
CA ARG A 96 7.67 -2.90 -3.71
C ARG A 96 9.15 -3.24 -3.56
N ASN A 97 9.94 -2.35 -2.95
CA ASN A 97 11.38 -2.54 -2.73
C ASN A 97 11.72 -3.14 -1.36
N TYR A 98 10.73 -3.28 -0.47
CA TYR A 98 10.98 -3.71 0.90
C TYR A 98 11.25 -5.22 0.95
N LYS A 99 12.50 -5.60 1.22
CA LYS A 99 12.95 -7.00 1.16
C LYS A 99 12.51 -7.87 2.34
N ARG A 100 12.00 -7.26 3.42
CA ARG A 100 11.73 -7.93 4.69
C ARG A 100 10.25 -7.89 5.10
N LEU A 101 9.34 -7.78 4.13
CA LEU A 101 7.91 -7.82 4.41
C LEU A 101 7.54 -9.17 5.02
N ARG A 102 7.01 -9.14 6.23
CA ARG A 102 6.46 -10.29 6.95
C ARG A 102 5.12 -9.92 7.52
N GLU A 103 4.24 -10.90 7.67
CA GLU A 103 2.97 -10.67 8.36
C GLU A 103 3.20 -10.12 9.78
N GLY A 104 2.29 -9.27 10.24
CA GLY A 104 2.42 -8.55 11.50
C GLY A 104 2.88 -7.10 11.33
N ARG A 105 3.15 -6.46 12.47
CA ARG A 105 3.46 -5.03 12.58
C ARG A 105 4.95 -4.81 12.78
N HIS A 106 5.53 -3.96 11.95
CA HIS A 106 6.93 -3.57 11.95
C HIS A 106 7.02 -2.08 12.22
N GLU A 107 7.66 -1.70 13.31
CA GLU A 107 7.74 -0.31 13.77
C GLU A 107 9.16 0.21 13.69
N TRP A 108 9.32 1.50 13.39
CA TRP A 108 10.60 2.17 13.44
C TRP A 108 10.43 3.65 13.83
N ARG A 109 11.50 4.20 14.40
CA ARG A 109 11.63 5.62 14.70
C ARG A 109 12.66 6.23 13.76
N VAL A 110 12.37 7.41 13.22
CA VAL A 110 13.33 8.25 12.48
C VAL A 110 14.00 9.23 13.42
#